data_AF-A0A820F2F8-F1
#
_entry.id   AF-A0A820F2F8-F1
#
_cell.length_a   1.000
_cell.length_b   1.000
_cell.length_c   1.000
_cell.angle_alpha   90.00
_cell.angle_beta   90.00
_cell.angle_gamma   90.00
#
_symmetry.space_group_name_H-M   'P 1'
#
loop_
_entity.id
_entity.type
_entity.pdbx_description
1 polymer ?
#
loop_
_entity_poly.entity_id
_entity_poly.type
_entity_poly.pdbx_seq_one_letter_code
_entity_poly.pdbx_strand_id
1 'polypeptide(L)'
;IEPTISKSVHYLDVTITNENGQLRTYMFHKPTAEPYILPYKSDHSRHMHRNIVYAALLRAARICSHVNDFNSACVRIDLSLLLNGYPPYFITQQFNRFFYLNNRLSILQQINEQIYSHLHHNLLY
;
A
#
# COMPACT_ATOMS: atom_id res chain seq x y z
N ILE A 1 -29.70 13.30 -22.60
CA ILE A 1 -28.80 12.43 -21.82
C ILE A 1 -27.43 13.09 -21.92
N GLU A 2 -27.00 13.79 -20.88
CA GLU A 2 -25.64 14.34 -20.87
C GLU A 2 -24.64 13.18 -20.77
N PRO A 3 -23.52 13.22 -21.52
CA PRO A 3 -22.50 12.19 -21.43
C PRO A 3 -21.87 12.26 -20.04
N THR A 4 -22.18 11.27 -19.20
CA THR A 4 -21.50 11.09 -17.92
C THR A 4 -20.14 10.44 -18.19
N ILE A 5 -19.07 11.23 -18.09
CA ILE A 5 -17.72 10.67 -17.89
C ILE A 5 -17.83 9.72 -16.70
N SER A 6 -17.34 8.48 -16.84
CA SER A 6 -17.40 7.52 -15.73
C SER A 6 -16.79 8.17 -14.48
N LYS A 7 -17.49 8.11 -13.35
CA LYS A 7 -16.99 8.69 -12.09
C LYS A 7 -15.68 8.05 -11.63
N SER A 8 -15.30 6.92 -12.22
CA SER A 8 -14.07 6.19 -11.94
C SER A 8 -13.33 5.82 -13.22
N VAL A 9 -12.00 5.77 -13.13
CA VAL A 9 -11.13 5.24 -14.19
C VAL A 9 -10.00 4.42 -13.58
N HIS A 10 -9.62 3.33 -14.24
CA HIS A 10 -8.43 2.56 -13.91
C HIS A 10 -7.31 2.94 -14.86
N TYR A 11 -6.15 3.30 -14.30
CA TYR A 11 -4.96 3.59 -15.08
C TYR A 11 -3.74 2.97 -14.40
N LEU A 12 -3.04 2.10 -15.15
CA LEU A 12 -1.97 1.25 -14.61
C LEU A 12 -2.46 0.49 -13.38
N ASP A 13 -1.95 0.87 -12.21
CA ASP A 13 -2.17 0.20 -10.94
C ASP A 13 -2.78 1.17 -9.91
N VAL A 14 -3.52 2.15 -10.43
CA VAL A 14 -4.31 3.15 -9.69
C VAL A 14 -5.75 3.18 -10.20
N THR A 15 -6.69 3.26 -9.27
CA THR A 15 -8.07 3.67 -9.56
C THR A 15 -8.24 5.10 -9.08
N ILE A 16 -8.83 5.93 -9.93
CA ILE A 16 -9.14 7.34 -9.64
C ILE A 16 -10.66 7.45 -9.64
N THR A 17 -11.23 8.00 -8.57
CA THR A 17 -12.66 8.29 -8.44
C THR A 17 -12.88 9.79 -8.20
N ASN A 18 -13.88 10.36 -8.87
CA ASN A 18 -14.34 11.72 -8.62
C ASN A 18 -15.48 11.70 -7.60
N GLU A 19 -15.16 12.12 -6.38
CA GLU A 19 -16.09 12.31 -5.27
C GLU A 19 -16.46 13.80 -5.19
N ASN A 20 -17.46 14.23 -5.96
CA ASN A 20 -18.01 15.60 -5.97
C ASN A 20 -16.96 16.71 -6.19
N GLY A 21 -16.05 16.50 -7.14
CA GLY A 21 -14.97 17.43 -7.48
C GLY A 21 -13.65 17.15 -6.77
N GLN A 22 -13.62 16.21 -5.82
CA GLN A 22 -12.39 15.75 -5.17
C GLN A 22 -11.95 14.42 -5.79
N LEU A 23 -10.68 14.32 -6.18
CA LEU A 23 -10.11 13.09 -6.68
C LEU A 23 -9.66 12.21 -5.51
N ARG A 24 -10.20 11.00 -5.44
CA ARG A 24 -9.74 9.94 -4.56
C ARG A 24 -9.01 8.90 -5.38
N THR A 25 -7.84 8.51 -4.91
CA THR A 25 -6.99 7.49 -5.53
C THR A 25 -6.77 6.31 -4.59
N TYR A 26 -6.76 5.11 -5.15
CA TYR A 26 -6.46 3.87 -4.44
C TYR A 26 -5.85 2.82 -5.38
N MET A 27 -5.23 1.78 -4.82
CA MET A 27 -4.55 0.77 -5.63
C MET A 27 -5.53 -0.04 -6.49
N PHE A 28 -5.25 -0.12 -7.80
CA PHE A 28 -5.95 -1.03 -8.69
C PHE A 28 -5.21 -2.37 -8.76
N HIS A 29 -5.97 -3.47 -8.64
CA HIS A 29 -5.47 -4.82 -8.85
C HIS A 29 -6.26 -5.46 -9.97
N LYS A 30 -5.55 -5.96 -10.99
CA LYS A 30 -6.21 -6.72 -12.07
C LYS A 30 -6.86 -7.96 -11.45
N PRO A 31 -8.12 -8.31 -11.81
CA PRO A 31 -8.81 -9.48 -11.27
C PRO A 31 -8.04 -10.79 -11.49
N THR A 32 -7.25 -10.86 -12.55
CA THR A 32 -6.43 -12.02 -12.93
C THR A 32 -4.99 -11.95 -12.40
N ALA A 33 -4.61 -10.89 -11.69
CA ALA A 33 -3.28 -10.81 -11.11
C ALA A 33 -3.18 -11.74 -9.91
N GLU A 34 -2.37 -12.78 -10.06
CA GLU A 34 -2.00 -13.64 -8.95
C GLU A 34 -1.14 -12.84 -7.95
N PRO A 35 -1.26 -13.10 -6.64
CA PRO A 35 -0.51 -12.38 -5.61
C PRO A 35 0.94 -12.87 -5.54
N TYR A 36 1.54 -13.29 -6.66
CA TYR A 36 2.90 -13.80 -6.68
C TYR A 36 3.89 -12.64 -6.57
N ILE A 37 4.59 -12.63 -5.45
CA ILE A 37 5.80 -11.84 -5.24
C ILE A 37 6.96 -12.81 -5.11
N LEU A 38 8.18 -12.30 -4.94
CA LEU A 38 9.34 -13.16 -4.72
C LEU A 38 9.12 -14.08 -3.50
N PRO A 39 9.14 -15.42 -3.65
CA PRO A 39 8.96 -16.34 -2.52
C PRO A 39 10.07 -16.21 -1.50
N TYR A 40 9.73 -16.30 -0.21
CA TYR A 40 10.69 -16.09 0.89
C TYR A 40 11.82 -17.12 0.96
N LYS A 41 11.58 -18.33 0.43
CA LYS A 41 12.57 -19.41 0.36
C LYS A 41 13.44 -19.37 -0.90
N SER A 42 13.24 -18.39 -1.77
CA SER A 42 14.10 -18.23 -2.95
C SER A 42 15.52 -17.85 -2.54
N ASP A 43 16.52 -18.20 -3.36
CA ASP A 43 17.94 -17.95 -3.09
C ASP A 43 18.36 -16.48 -3.32
N HIS A 44 17.48 -15.56 -2.96
CA HIS A 44 17.75 -14.13 -3.02
C HIS A 44 18.22 -13.63 -1.66
N SER A 45 19.07 -12.61 -1.70
CA SER A 45 19.57 -11.98 -0.49
C SER A 45 18.43 -11.47 0.43
N ARG A 46 18.70 -11.43 1.74
CA ARG A 46 17.75 -10.90 2.73
C ARG A 46 17.34 -9.45 2.45
N HIS A 47 18.22 -8.63 1.87
CA HIS A 47 17.91 -7.24 1.60
C HIS A 47 16.81 -7.10 0.53
N MET A 48 16.77 -7.99 -0.47
CA MET A 48 15.72 -7.98 -1.50
C MET A 48 14.34 -8.21 -0.90
N HIS A 49 14.22 -9.23 -0.06
CA HIS A 49 12.99 -9.55 0.66
C HIS A 49 12.49 -8.36 1.51
N ARG A 50 13.40 -7.65 2.19
CA ARG A 50 13.06 -6.44 2.96
C ARG A 50 12.60 -5.30 2.06
N ASN A 51 13.30 -5.09 0.94
CA ASN A 51 13.01 -4.01 0.00
C ASN A 51 11.69 -4.22 -0.73
N ILE A 52 11.29 -5.46 -1.02
CA ILE A 52 9.98 -5.77 -1.60
C ILE A 52 8.85 -5.29 -0.68
N VAL A 53 8.93 -5.60 0.61
CA VAL A 53 7.92 -5.13 1.59
C VAL A 53 7.91 -3.61 1.66
N TYR A 54 9.09 -2.99 1.77
CA TYR A 54 9.21 -1.54 1.84
C TYR A 54 8.64 -0.84 0.61
N ALA A 55 8.98 -1.32 -0.59
CA ALA A 55 8.51 -0.75 -1.85
C ALA A 55 7.01 -0.90 -2.03
N ALA A 56 6.43 -2.04 -1.63
CA ALA A 56 4.99 -2.26 -1.67
C ALA A 56 4.24 -1.28 -0.75
N LEU A 57 4.72 -1.09 0.48
CA LEU A 57 4.13 -0.13 1.44
C LEU A 57 4.30 1.32 0.99
N LEU A 58 5.49 1.68 0.49
CA LEU A 58 5.76 3.02 -0.05
C LEU A 58 4.82 3.34 -1.22
N ARG A 59 4.64 2.37 -2.11
CA ARG A 59 3.73 2.49 -3.24
C ARG A 59 2.28 2.65 -2.78
N ALA A 60 1.82 1.84 -1.83
CA ALA A 60 0.47 1.96 -1.27
C ALA A 60 0.26 3.34 -0.63
N ALA A 61 1.22 3.79 0.17
CA ALA A 61 1.16 5.09 0.84
C ALA A 61 1.13 6.27 -0.14
N ARG A 62 1.82 6.19 -1.28
CA ARG A 62 1.80 7.24 -2.31
C ARG A 62 0.53 7.24 -3.15
N ILE A 63 -0.06 6.07 -3.38
CA ILE A 63 -1.23 5.93 -4.26
C ILE A 63 -2.53 6.20 -3.49
N CYS A 64 -2.66 5.70 -2.27
CA CYS A 64 -3.90 5.81 -1.52
C CYS A 64 -4.05 7.22 -0.95
N SER A 65 -5.07 7.95 -1.39
CA SER A 65 -5.36 9.30 -0.89
C SER A 65 -6.03 9.31 0.50
N HIS A 66 -6.63 8.20 0.92
CA HIS A 66 -7.38 8.07 2.18
C HIS A 66 -6.84 6.92 3.04
N VAL A 67 -6.92 7.06 4.36
CA VAL A 67 -6.38 6.07 5.31
C VAL A 67 -7.02 4.69 5.16
N ASN A 68 -8.32 4.63 4.87
CA ASN A 68 -9.05 3.37 4.74
C ASN A 68 -8.59 2.55 3.53
N ASP A 69 -8.24 3.23 2.43
CA ASP A 69 -7.71 2.58 1.24
C ASP A 69 -6.28 2.09 1.49
N PHE A 70 -5.48 2.87 2.23
CA PHE A 70 -4.14 2.46 2.65
C PHE A 70 -4.16 1.26 3.59
N ASN A 71 -5.06 1.25 4.59
CA ASN A 71 -5.24 0.11 5.50
C ASN A 71 -5.65 -1.14 4.72
N SER A 72 -6.56 -1.01 3.76
CA SER A 72 -6.97 -2.11 2.88
C SER A 72 -5.79 -2.63 2.03
N ALA A 73 -4.94 -1.73 1.53
CA ALA A 73 -3.73 -2.11 0.81
C ALA A 73 -2.71 -2.82 1.72
N CYS A 74 -2.51 -2.36 2.95
CA CYS A 74 -1.66 -3.01 3.96
C CYS A 74 -2.10 -4.45 4.24
N VAL A 75 -3.41 -4.68 4.45
CA VAL A 75 -3.97 -6.03 4.65
C VAL A 75 -3.70 -6.92 3.43
N ARG A 76 -3.90 -6.39 2.22
CA ARG A 76 -3.62 -7.15 0.98
C ARG A 76 -2.14 -7.49 0.83
N ILE A 77 -1.24 -6.56 1.17
CA ILE A 77 0.21 -6.78 1.13
C ILE A 77 0.61 -7.87 2.13
N ASP A 78 0.09 -7.81 3.37
CA ASP A 78 0.33 -8.82 4.40
C ASP A 78 -0.12 -10.22 3.93
N LEU A 79 -1.36 -10.33 3.43
CA LEU A 79 -1.87 -11.58 2.86
C LEU A 79 -1.02 -12.10 1.71
N SER A 80 -0.57 -11.22 0.81
CA SER A 80 0.31 -11.61 -0.31
C SER A 80 1.66 -12.14 0.20
N LEU A 81 2.25 -11.50 1.21
CA LEU A 81 3.49 -11.96 1.83
C LEU A 81 3.33 -13.32 2.51
N LEU A 82 2.25 -13.53 3.25
CA LEU A 82 1.93 -14.81 3.88
C LEU A 82 1.77 -15.93 2.85
N LEU A 83 1.06 -15.67 1.75
CA LEU A 83 0.89 -16.62 0.64
C LEU A 83 2.22 -16.98 -0.04
N ASN A 84 3.21 -16.08 -0.03
CA ASN A 84 4.55 -16.30 -0.58
C ASN A 84 5.56 -16.82 0.47
N GLY A 85 5.07 -17.26 1.64
CA GLY A 85 5.84 -17.96 2.66
C GLY A 85 6.69 -17.07 3.56
N TYR A 86 6.42 -15.76 3.61
CA TYR A 86 7.10 -14.86 4.53
C TYR A 86 6.64 -15.13 5.97
N PRO A 87 7.57 -15.27 6.94
CA PRO A 87 7.20 -15.49 8.34
C PRO A 87 6.46 -14.27 8.92
N PRO A 88 5.37 -14.46 9.70
CA PRO A 88 4.60 -13.34 10.27
C PRO A 88 5.46 -12.33 11.02
N TYR A 89 6.39 -12.80 11.86
CA TYR A 89 7.33 -11.93 12.57
C TYR A 89 8.18 -11.06 11.64
N PHE A 90 8.62 -11.60 10.50
CA PHE A 90 9.38 -10.84 9.50
C PHE A 90 8.50 -9.75 8.88
N ILE A 91 7.26 -10.07 8.54
CA ILE A 91 6.31 -9.12 7.96
C ILE A 91 6.06 -7.96 8.94
N THR A 92 5.68 -8.27 10.18
CA THR A 92 5.48 -7.27 11.24
C THR A 92 6.73 -6.41 11.42
N GLN A 93 7.93 -7.02 11.46
CA GLN A 93 9.18 -6.26 11.57
C GLN A 93 9.39 -5.29 10.40
N GLN A 94 9.09 -5.69 9.16
CA GLN A 94 9.27 -4.81 8.00
C GLN A 94 8.22 -3.71 7.90
N PHE A 95 6.96 -3.99 8.29
CA PHE A 95 5.92 -2.96 8.42
C PHE A 95 6.34 -1.90 9.45
N ASN A 96 6.80 -2.37 10.61
CA ASN A 96 7.32 -1.51 11.67
C ASN A 96 8.47 -0.64 11.18
N ARG A 97 9.42 -1.25 10.48
CA ARG A 97 10.54 -0.53 9.87
C ARG A 97 10.07 0.55 8.89
N PHE A 98 9.07 0.28 8.05
CA PHE A 98 8.53 1.27 7.12
C PHE A 98 7.97 2.50 7.85
N PHE A 99 7.14 2.29 8.87
CA PHE A 99 6.55 3.40 9.63
C PHE A 99 7.60 4.19 10.44
N TYR A 100 8.56 3.48 11.04
CA TYR A 100 9.65 4.13 11.78
C TYR A 100 10.48 5.06 10.89
N LEU A 101 10.82 4.60 9.67
CA LEU A 101 11.62 5.37 8.72
C LEU A 101 10.88 6.62 8.20
N ASN A 102 9.59 6.50 7.92
CA ASN A 102 8.82 7.53 7.21
C ASN A 102 7.98 8.46 8.10
N ASN A 103 7.65 8.07 9.33
CA ASN A 103 6.73 8.85 10.17
C ASN A 103 7.21 9.13 11.60
N ARG A 104 8.41 8.65 12.00
CA ARG A 104 8.98 8.86 13.35
C ARG A 104 8.01 8.55 14.52
N LEU A 105 6.95 7.78 14.28
CA LEU A 105 5.89 7.47 15.23
C LEU A 105 5.90 5.97 15.57
N SER A 106 5.72 5.70 16.86
CA SER A 106 5.60 4.37 17.46
C SER A 106 4.35 3.64 16.95
N ILE A 107 4.58 2.50 16.31
CA ILE A 107 3.66 1.54 15.66
C ILE A 107 2.44 1.05 16.49
N LEU A 108 2.30 1.44 17.74
CA LEU A 108 1.29 0.85 18.64
C LEU A 108 -0.07 1.55 18.64
N GLN A 109 -0.24 2.65 17.89
CA GLN A 109 -1.52 3.34 17.77
C GLN A 109 -2.10 3.17 16.37
N GLN A 110 -3.41 2.91 16.30
CA GLN A 110 -4.17 2.88 15.04
C GLN A 110 -3.82 4.11 14.19
N ILE A 111 -3.41 3.89 12.94
CA ILE A 111 -3.20 4.97 11.99
C ILE A 111 -4.54 5.67 11.80
N ASN A 112 -4.62 6.92 12.22
CA ASN A 112 -5.76 7.78 12.01
C ASN A 112 -5.54 8.68 10.78
N GLU A 113 -6.60 9.35 10.34
CA GLU A 113 -6.58 10.20 9.13
C GLU A 113 -5.50 11.28 9.19
N GLN A 114 -5.29 11.91 10.36
CA GLN A 114 -4.34 13.00 10.52
C GLN A 114 -2.88 12.53 10.36
N ILE A 115 -2.53 11.42 11.04
CA ILE A 115 -1.20 10.81 10.96
C ILE A 115 -0.93 10.34 9.53
N TYR A 116 -1.94 9.74 8.89
CA TYR A 116 -1.81 9.27 7.52
C TYR A 116 -1.66 10.41 6.53
N SER A 117 -2.44 11.48 6.65
CA SER A 117 -2.35 12.65 5.77
C SER A 117 -0.94 13.27 5.81
N HIS A 118 -0.35 13.37 7.01
CA HIS A 118 1.04 13.82 7.15
C HIS A 118 2.03 12.89 6.45
N LEU A 119 1.92 11.57 6.67
CA LEU A 119 2.75 10.56 5.99
C LEU A 119 2.63 10.66 4.46
N HIS A 120 1.39 10.68 3.97
CA HIS A 120 1.07 10.71 2.56
C HIS A 120 1.68 11.96 1.90
N HIS A 121 1.49 13.13 2.50
CA HIS A 121 2.06 14.38 2.02
C HIS A 121 3.58 14.35 1.99
N ASN A 122 4.24 13.88 3.07
CA ASN A 122 5.70 13.79 3.15
C ASN A 122 6.32 12.80 2.16
N LEU A 123 5.55 11.83 1.66
CA LEU A 123 6.05 10.84 0.70
C LEU A 123 5.89 11.28 -0.76
N LEU A 124 5.04 12.28 -1.01
CA LEU A 124 4.80 12.88 -2.32
C LEU A 124 5.78 14.03 -2.65
N TYR A 125 6.26 14.75 -1.63
CA TYR A 125 7.15 15.92 -1.75
C TYR A 125 8.44 15.74 -0.96
#